data_AF-A0A351Y538-F1
#
_entry.id   AF-A0A351Y538-F1
#
_cell.length_a   1.000
_cell.length_b   1.000
_cell.length_c   1.000
_cell.angle_alpha   90.00
_cell.angle_beta   90.00
_cell.angle_gamma   90.00
#
_symmetry.space_group_name_H-M   'P 1'
#
loop_
_entity.id
_entity.type
_entity.pdbx_description
1 polymer ?
#
loop_
_entity_poly.entity_id
_entity_poly.type
_entity_poly.pdbx_seq_one_letter_code
_entity_poly.pdbx_strand_id
1 'polypeptide(L)'
;MKLTVEDELGQTNTDSISVYAESTDPIPQFTITPTNARKNPSEFILDASVSSDLDKTNGYDKLVYERSFSDAATTKVINTENNNEKISVQFNAIGKHTIKLSTRDDYGKLTEILKDIEVKSILRPEIFVVPIATPWGNPMNFVVKSNQPIINYQWDFADKDTRIIQSDKIAHAYKKAGVYKVVLKVS
;
A
#
# COMPACT_ATOMS: atom_id res chain seq x y z
N MET A 1 14.03 -42.69 -10.79
CA MET A 1 15.22 -42.77 -11.69
C MET A 1 15.45 -44.23 -12.03
N LYS A 2 15.88 -44.56 -13.26
CA LYS A 2 16.12 -45.94 -13.72
C LYS A 2 17.59 -46.07 -14.10
N LEU A 3 18.28 -47.06 -13.54
CA LEU A 3 19.63 -47.43 -13.94
C LEU A 3 19.54 -48.70 -14.79
N THR A 4 20.23 -48.69 -15.92
CA THR A 4 20.34 -49.84 -16.81
C THR A 4 21.81 -50.13 -17.02
N VAL A 5 22.21 -51.37 -16.73
CA VAL A 5 23.55 -51.89 -16.96
C VAL A 5 23.45 -53.05 -17.94
N GLU A 6 24.30 -53.04 -18.95
CA GLU A 6 24.38 -54.04 -20.01
C GLU A 6 25.69 -54.80 -19.88
N ASP A 7 25.65 -56.13 -19.89
CA ASP A 7 26.85 -56.96 -19.88
C ASP A 7 27.45 -57.09 -21.30
N GLU A 8 28.64 -57.67 -21.41
CA GLU A 8 29.36 -57.83 -22.68
C GLU A 8 28.64 -58.74 -23.69
N LEU A 9 27.55 -59.40 -23.29
CA LEU A 9 26.71 -60.27 -24.12
C LEU A 9 25.40 -59.57 -24.56
N GLY A 10 25.23 -58.29 -24.21
CA GLY A 10 24.05 -57.50 -24.55
C GLY A 10 22.84 -57.75 -23.65
N GLN A 11 23.02 -58.40 -22.50
CA GLN A 11 21.93 -58.59 -21.53
C GLN A 11 21.86 -57.40 -20.59
N THR A 12 20.65 -56.87 -20.39
CA THR A 12 20.45 -55.73 -19.48
C THR A 12 19.82 -56.16 -18.17
N ASN A 13 20.28 -55.54 -17.08
CA ASN A 13 19.62 -55.61 -15.78
C ASN A 13 19.18 -54.20 -15.35
N THR A 14 18.08 -54.10 -14.61
CA THR A 14 17.47 -52.83 -14.21
C THR A 14 17.21 -52.83 -12.71
N ASP A 15 17.50 -51.69 -12.07
CA ASP A 15 17.01 -51.37 -10.74
C ASP A 15 16.19 -50.06 -10.76
N SER A 16 15.26 -49.90 -9.83
CA SER A 16 14.37 -48.74 -9.77
C SER A 16 13.97 -48.38 -8.35
N ILE A 17 13.96 -47.08 -8.08
CA ILE A 17 13.53 -46.50 -6.80
C ILE A 17 12.49 -45.40 -7.04
N SER A 18 11.47 -45.39 -6.19
CA SER A 18 10.49 -44.31 -6.09
C SER A 18 10.98 -43.25 -5.12
N VAL A 19 10.89 -41.98 -5.51
CA VAL A 19 11.17 -40.83 -4.66
C VAL A 19 9.93 -39.95 -4.63
N TYR A 20 9.53 -39.52 -3.44
CA TYR A 20 8.44 -38.58 -3.24
C TYR A 20 9.02 -37.20 -2.97
N ALA A 21 8.49 -36.19 -3.66
CA ALA A 21 8.78 -34.78 -3.40
C ALA A 21 7.45 -34.06 -3.17
N GLU A 22 7.40 -33.25 -2.12
CA GLU A 22 6.24 -32.42 -1.80
C GLU A 22 6.58 -30.95 -2.03
N SER A 23 5.55 -30.13 -2.32
CA SER A 23 5.67 -28.68 -2.36
C SER A 23 6.19 -28.14 -1.02
N THR A 24 6.87 -27.00 -1.02
CA THR A 24 7.25 -26.25 0.18
C THR A 24 6.10 -25.36 0.64
N ASP A 25 6.14 -24.90 1.89
CA ASP A 25 5.11 -23.97 2.38
C ASP A 25 5.45 -22.54 1.92
N PRO A 26 4.46 -21.76 1.44
CA PRO A 26 4.70 -20.37 1.09
C PRO A 26 5.05 -19.56 2.34
N ILE A 27 5.93 -18.58 2.17
CA ILE A 27 6.35 -17.63 3.22
C ILE A 27 5.70 -16.27 2.91
N PRO A 28 4.61 -15.91 3.61
CA PRO A 28 3.85 -14.72 3.31
C PRO A 28 4.57 -13.49 3.90
N GLN A 29 4.74 -12.46 3.08
CA GLN A 29 5.32 -11.19 3.47
C GLN A 29 4.58 -10.08 2.71
N PHE A 30 4.44 -8.91 3.34
CA PHE A 30 3.98 -7.73 2.62
C PHE A 30 4.51 -6.43 3.21
N THR A 31 4.62 -5.40 2.39
CA THR A 31 4.92 -4.04 2.84
C THR A 31 3.64 -3.22 2.98
N ILE A 32 3.71 -2.18 3.82
CA ILE A 32 2.62 -1.23 4.03
C ILE A 32 3.16 0.17 3.79
N THR A 33 2.72 0.81 2.72
CA THR A 33 3.25 2.10 2.28
C THR A 33 2.12 3.13 2.13
N PRO A 34 2.19 4.30 2.77
CA PRO A 34 1.20 5.36 2.55
C PRO A 34 1.07 5.75 1.07
N THR A 35 -0.14 5.98 0.57
CA THR A 35 -0.34 6.47 -0.82
C THR A 35 -0.03 7.95 -1.00
N ASN A 36 0.22 8.66 0.11
CA ASN A 36 0.47 10.09 0.12
C ASN A 36 1.42 10.48 1.26
N ALA A 37 2.02 11.66 1.15
CA ALA A 37 2.96 12.19 2.13
C ALA A 37 2.29 12.93 3.31
N ARG A 38 0.99 12.72 3.56
CA ARG A 38 0.32 13.34 4.72
C ARG A 38 0.96 12.81 5.99
N LYS A 39 1.05 13.66 7.03
CA LYS A 39 1.61 13.28 8.33
C LYS A 39 0.88 12.08 8.96
N ASN A 40 -0.44 12.05 8.81
CA ASN A 40 -1.31 10.98 9.33
C ASN A 40 -2.13 10.40 8.17
N PRO A 41 -1.58 9.49 7.36
CA PRO A 41 -2.28 8.88 6.25
C PRO A 41 -3.32 7.86 6.76
N SER A 42 -4.39 7.69 6.00
CA SER A 42 -5.40 6.64 6.20
C SER A 42 -5.56 5.75 4.96
N GLU A 43 -4.65 5.86 4.01
CA GLU A 43 -4.65 5.08 2.78
C GLU A 43 -3.27 4.56 2.49
N PHE A 44 -3.22 3.26 2.21
CA PHE A 44 -1.99 2.50 2.14
C PHE A 44 -2.03 1.52 0.99
N ILE A 45 -0.87 1.31 0.38
CA ILE A 45 -0.57 0.20 -0.51
C ILE A 45 -0.11 -0.96 0.34
N LEU A 46 -0.74 -2.12 0.16
CA LEU A 46 -0.33 -3.40 0.73
C LEU A 46 0.24 -4.25 -0.40
N ASP A 47 1.56 -4.45 -0.39
CA ASP A 47 2.29 -5.11 -1.47
C ASP A 47 2.88 -6.43 -0.98
N ALA A 48 2.33 -7.54 -1.47
CA ALA A 48 2.75 -8.89 -1.10
C ALA A 48 3.80 -9.50 -2.04
N SER A 49 4.33 -8.75 -3.01
CA SER A 49 5.36 -9.23 -3.94
C SER A 49 6.63 -9.76 -3.27
N VAL A 50 6.88 -9.35 -2.02
CA VAL A 50 7.96 -9.84 -1.17
C VAL A 50 7.71 -11.23 -0.57
N SER A 51 6.54 -11.83 -0.80
CA SER A 51 6.25 -13.22 -0.41
C SER A 51 7.03 -14.19 -1.28
N SER A 52 7.52 -15.26 -0.67
CA SER A 52 8.43 -16.22 -1.31
C SER A 52 7.95 -17.64 -1.12
N ASP A 53 8.22 -18.48 -2.11
CA ASP A 53 8.07 -19.93 -2.05
C ASP A 53 9.22 -20.52 -2.88
N LEU A 54 9.82 -21.63 -2.44
CA LEU A 54 10.96 -22.23 -3.13
C LEU A 54 10.55 -22.74 -4.51
N ASP A 55 9.36 -23.32 -4.61
CA ASP A 55 8.80 -23.89 -5.83
C ASP A 55 8.37 -22.79 -6.80
N LYS A 56 7.84 -21.67 -6.28
CA LYS A 56 7.59 -20.46 -7.08
C LYS A 56 8.88 -19.92 -7.67
N THR A 57 9.94 -19.87 -6.87
CA THR A 57 11.25 -19.35 -7.31
C THR A 57 11.83 -20.20 -8.44
N ASN A 58 11.58 -21.50 -8.41
CA ASN A 58 11.98 -22.44 -9.45
C ASN A 58 11.00 -22.49 -10.65
N GLY A 59 9.93 -21.72 -10.63
CA GLY A 59 8.95 -21.62 -11.71
C GLY A 59 7.92 -22.75 -11.78
N TYR A 60 7.81 -23.55 -10.71
CA TYR A 60 6.89 -24.71 -10.62
C TYR A 60 5.61 -24.42 -9.84
N ASP A 61 5.44 -23.18 -9.37
CA ASP A 61 4.33 -22.79 -8.51
C ASP A 61 3.95 -21.31 -8.70
N LYS A 62 2.75 -20.95 -8.24
CA LYS A 62 2.22 -19.59 -8.20
C LYS A 62 1.55 -19.34 -6.86
N LEU A 63 1.66 -18.10 -6.39
CA LEU A 63 1.02 -17.69 -5.15
C LEU A 63 -0.23 -16.87 -5.41
N VAL A 64 -1.28 -17.23 -4.69
CA VAL A 64 -2.54 -16.49 -4.59
C VAL A 64 -2.58 -15.80 -3.24
N TYR A 65 -2.96 -14.52 -3.25
CA TYR A 65 -2.97 -13.70 -2.05
C TYR A 65 -4.39 -13.31 -1.69
N GLU A 66 -4.77 -13.46 -0.44
CA GLU A 66 -6.02 -12.98 0.14
C GLU A 66 -5.74 -12.14 1.37
N ARG A 67 -6.56 -11.10 1.59
CA ARG A 67 -6.39 -10.20 2.75
C ARG A 67 -7.71 -10.04 3.48
N SER A 68 -7.63 -10.09 4.81
CA SER A 68 -8.75 -9.76 5.70
C SER A 68 -8.33 -8.70 6.71
N PHE A 69 -9.28 -7.86 7.10
CA PHE A 69 -9.06 -6.74 8.02
C PHE A 69 -9.85 -6.95 9.30
N SER A 70 -9.29 -6.55 10.44
CA SER A 70 -9.97 -6.65 11.75
C SER A 70 -11.30 -5.89 11.81
N ASP A 71 -11.42 -4.80 11.04
CA ASP A 71 -12.67 -4.06 10.86
C ASP A 71 -12.96 -3.88 9.36
N ALA A 72 -13.60 -4.89 8.77
CA ALA A 72 -13.99 -4.87 7.37
C ALA A 72 -15.09 -3.84 7.05
N ALA A 73 -15.87 -3.38 8.03
CA ALA A 73 -16.94 -2.42 7.80
C ALA A 73 -16.39 -1.01 7.53
N THR A 74 -15.26 -0.67 8.13
CA THR A 74 -14.60 0.63 7.96
C THR A 74 -13.37 0.58 7.06
N THR A 75 -13.08 -0.57 6.45
CA THR A 75 -11.96 -0.75 5.52
C THR A 75 -12.45 -0.95 4.10
N LYS A 76 -11.91 -0.18 3.15
CA LYS A 76 -12.28 -0.24 1.74
C LYS A 76 -11.06 -0.54 0.87
N VAL A 77 -11.09 -1.65 0.13
CA VAL A 77 -10.16 -1.87 -0.98
C VAL A 77 -10.58 -0.97 -2.15
N ILE A 78 -9.69 -0.10 -2.60
CA ILE A 78 -9.96 0.91 -3.63
C ILE A 78 -9.29 0.61 -4.97
N ASN A 79 -8.22 -0.20 -4.98
CA ASN A 79 -7.57 -0.67 -6.19
C ASN A 79 -6.92 -2.04 -5.97
N THR A 80 -6.86 -2.85 -7.02
CA THR A 80 -6.21 -4.16 -7.03
C THR A 80 -5.33 -4.29 -8.29
N GLU A 81 -4.09 -4.71 -8.10
CA GLU A 81 -3.08 -4.91 -9.15
C GLU A 81 -2.54 -6.34 -9.09
N ASN A 82 -2.03 -6.85 -10.22
CA ASN A 82 -1.31 -8.12 -10.31
C ASN A 82 -2.03 -9.29 -9.62
N ASN A 83 -3.29 -9.54 -9.97
CA ASN A 83 -4.10 -10.62 -9.39
C ASN A 83 -4.10 -10.63 -7.86
N ASN A 84 -4.32 -9.46 -7.25
CA ASN A 84 -4.34 -9.27 -5.81
C ASN A 84 -2.98 -9.36 -5.12
N GLU A 85 -1.85 -9.40 -5.84
CA GLU A 85 -0.52 -9.26 -5.21
C GLU A 85 -0.33 -7.90 -4.54
N LYS A 86 -0.94 -6.85 -5.10
CA LYS A 86 -0.88 -5.50 -4.55
C LYS A 86 -2.26 -4.88 -4.52
N ILE A 87 -2.62 -4.30 -3.37
CA ILE A 87 -3.90 -3.59 -3.20
C ILE A 87 -3.69 -2.23 -2.58
N SER A 88 -4.54 -1.27 -2.95
CA SER A 88 -4.67 0.00 -2.24
C SER A 88 -5.89 -0.06 -1.34
N VAL A 89 -5.71 0.33 -0.08
CA VAL A 89 -6.71 0.20 0.97
C VAL A 89 -6.88 1.52 1.70
N GLN A 90 -8.13 1.89 1.91
CA GLN A 90 -8.56 3.07 2.65
C GLN A 90 -9.20 2.63 3.97
N PHE A 91 -8.68 3.14 5.09
CA PHE A 91 -9.23 2.95 6.43
C PHE A 91 -10.05 4.18 6.82
N ASN A 92 -11.28 3.96 7.26
CA ASN A 92 -12.26 5.00 7.61
C ASN A 92 -12.58 5.05 9.11
N ALA A 93 -11.83 4.34 9.94
CA ALA A 93 -11.84 4.48 11.39
C ALA A 93 -10.43 4.75 11.93
N ILE A 94 -10.36 5.56 12.98
CA ILE A 94 -9.12 5.77 13.74
C ILE A 94 -8.84 4.56 14.64
N GLY A 95 -7.57 4.38 14.99
CA GLY A 95 -7.13 3.33 15.90
C GLY A 95 -6.29 2.26 15.24
N LYS A 96 -6.13 1.14 15.95
CA LYS A 96 -5.31 0.01 15.53
C LYS A 96 -6.11 -0.89 14.57
N HIS A 97 -5.55 -1.15 13.39
CA HIS A 97 -6.10 -2.07 12.40
C HIS A 97 -5.13 -3.23 12.18
N THR A 98 -5.63 -4.45 12.34
CA THR A 98 -4.86 -5.67 12.05
C THR A 98 -5.21 -6.17 10.65
N ILE A 99 -4.18 -6.39 9.85
CA ILE A 99 -4.26 -6.90 8.49
C ILE A 99 -3.72 -8.32 8.51
N LYS A 100 -4.52 -9.28 8.03
CA LYS A 100 -4.09 -10.66 7.78
C LYS A 100 -3.86 -10.84 6.29
N LEU A 101 -2.66 -11.30 5.92
CA LEU A 101 -2.37 -11.82 4.58
C LEU A 101 -2.37 -13.34 4.66
N SER A 102 -3.21 -13.98 3.85
CA SER A 102 -3.26 -15.42 3.64
C SER A 102 -2.70 -15.70 2.24
N THR A 103 -1.68 -16.54 2.15
CA THR A 103 -0.99 -16.87 0.89
C THR A 103 -1.12 -18.36 0.63
N ARG A 104 -1.60 -18.71 -0.57
CA ARG A 104 -1.85 -20.08 -0.99
C ARG A 104 -1.02 -20.41 -2.23
N ASP A 105 -0.40 -21.59 -2.24
CA ASP A 105 0.28 -22.16 -3.42
C ASP A 105 -0.71 -22.95 -4.31
N ASP A 106 -0.29 -23.34 -5.52
CA ASP A 106 -1.13 -24.13 -6.44
C ASP A 106 -1.35 -25.57 -5.94
N TYR A 107 -0.57 -26.02 -4.95
CA TYR A 107 -0.66 -27.33 -4.30
C TYR A 107 -1.59 -27.34 -3.07
N GLY A 108 -2.18 -26.20 -2.74
CA GLY A 108 -3.18 -26.02 -1.69
C GLY A 108 -2.64 -25.74 -0.29
N LYS A 109 -1.32 -25.59 -0.12
CA LYS A 109 -0.68 -25.14 1.12
C LYS A 109 -1.04 -23.68 1.36
N LEU A 110 -1.37 -23.37 2.61
CA LEU A 110 -1.88 -22.06 3.02
C LEU A 110 -1.13 -21.62 4.27
N THR A 111 -0.53 -20.44 4.20
CA THR A 111 0.15 -19.81 5.33
C THR A 111 -0.34 -18.38 5.51
N GLU A 112 -0.22 -17.87 6.73
CA GLU A 112 -0.77 -16.57 7.10
C GLU A 112 0.23 -15.72 7.89
N ILE A 113 0.13 -14.40 7.76
CA ILE A 113 0.85 -13.43 8.58
C ILE A 113 -0.06 -12.26 8.96
N LEU A 114 0.12 -11.73 10.17
CA LEU A 114 -0.57 -10.55 10.67
C LEU A 114 0.39 -9.35 10.73
N LYS A 115 -0.07 -8.17 10.31
CA LYS A 115 0.60 -6.89 10.59
C LYS A 115 -0.41 -5.86 11.06
N ASP A 116 0.03 -5.04 12.01
CA ASP A 116 -0.77 -3.96 12.55
C ASP A 116 -0.37 -2.60 11.95
N ILE A 117 -1.35 -1.72 11.82
CA ILE A 117 -1.14 -0.29 11.57
C ILE A 117 -1.96 0.55 12.54
N GLU A 118 -1.49 1.77 12.83
CA GLU A 118 -2.21 2.76 13.61
C GLU A 118 -2.68 3.91 12.71
N VAL A 119 -3.99 4.06 12.54
CA VAL A 119 -4.60 5.15 11.79
C VAL A 119 -4.94 6.29 12.75
N LYS A 120 -4.19 7.39 12.67
CA LYS A 120 -4.35 8.54 13.58
C LYS A 120 -5.36 9.57 13.11
N SER A 121 -5.70 9.59 11.82
CA SER A 121 -6.67 10.49 11.24
C SER A 121 -7.27 9.91 9.99
N ILE A 122 -8.56 10.16 9.78
CA ILE A 122 -9.29 9.79 8.57
C ILE A 122 -9.57 11.02 7.68
N LEU A 123 -9.08 12.20 8.07
CA LEU A 123 -9.20 13.42 7.27
C LEU A 123 -8.28 13.39 6.06
N ARG A 124 -8.83 13.75 4.90
CA ARG A 124 -8.14 13.73 3.61
C ARG A 124 -8.27 15.09 2.92
N PRO A 125 -7.72 16.16 3.49
CA PRO A 125 -7.74 17.47 2.85
C PRO A 125 -6.91 17.47 1.56
N GLU A 126 -7.33 18.28 0.62
CA GLU A 126 -6.66 18.58 -0.64
C GLU A 126 -6.77 20.09 -0.91
N ILE A 127 -5.64 20.73 -1.22
CA ILE A 127 -5.54 22.17 -1.49
C ILE A 127 -5.68 22.39 -2.99
N PHE A 128 -6.59 23.28 -3.36
CA PHE A 128 -6.72 23.84 -4.71
C PHE A 128 -6.37 25.32 -4.66
N VAL A 129 -5.73 25.83 -5.71
CA VAL A 129 -5.37 27.26 -5.79
C VAL A 129 -5.66 27.81 -7.18
N VAL A 130 -6.25 29.02 -7.23
CA VAL A 130 -6.54 29.74 -8.47
C VAL A 130 -6.21 31.23 -8.32
N PRO A 131 -5.39 31.81 -9.22
CA PRO A 131 -4.60 31.13 -10.26
C PRO A 131 -3.45 30.32 -9.64
N ILE A 132 -2.85 29.38 -10.38
CA ILE A 132 -1.66 28.62 -9.93
C ILE A 132 -0.38 29.49 -9.96
N ALA A 133 -0.37 30.55 -10.77
CA ALA A 133 0.69 31.54 -10.84
C ALA A 133 0.11 32.93 -11.11
N THR A 134 0.68 33.96 -10.50
CA THR A 134 0.27 35.37 -10.66
C THR A 134 1.47 36.28 -10.38
N PRO A 135 1.51 37.53 -10.91
CA PRO A 135 2.51 38.52 -10.50
C PRO A 135 2.53 38.68 -8.98
N TRP A 136 3.72 38.93 -8.40
CA TRP A 136 3.83 39.23 -6.98
C TRP A 136 2.94 40.43 -6.62
N GLY A 137 2.38 40.44 -5.42
CA GLY A 137 1.40 41.41 -4.96
C GLY A 137 -0.05 41.10 -5.35
N ASN A 138 -0.29 40.25 -6.36
CA ASN A 138 -1.64 39.83 -6.70
C ASN A 138 -2.11 38.66 -5.82
N PRO A 139 -3.40 38.62 -5.43
CA PRO A 139 -3.94 37.55 -4.62
C PRO A 139 -4.12 36.24 -5.41
N MET A 140 -3.89 35.13 -4.73
CA MET A 140 -4.27 33.78 -5.12
C MET A 140 -5.34 33.28 -4.15
N ASN A 141 -6.35 32.57 -4.65
CA ASN A 141 -7.42 32.01 -3.84
C ASN A 141 -7.18 30.53 -3.61
N PHE A 142 -7.05 30.14 -2.35
CA PHE A 142 -6.91 28.75 -1.91
C PHE A 142 -8.27 28.22 -1.45
N VAL A 143 -8.56 26.97 -1.81
CA VAL A 143 -9.77 26.24 -1.40
C VAL A 143 -9.35 24.86 -0.93
N VAL A 144 -9.92 24.38 0.17
CA VAL A 144 -9.69 23.02 0.67
C VAL A 144 -10.91 22.16 0.40
N LYS A 145 -10.73 21.01 -0.24
CA LYS A 145 -11.73 19.94 -0.26
C LYS A 145 -11.30 18.84 0.70
N SER A 146 -12.26 18.21 1.36
CA SER A 146 -12.02 17.13 2.30
C SER A 146 -13.17 16.13 2.26
N ASN A 147 -12.91 14.90 2.70
CA ASN A 147 -13.92 13.86 2.85
C ASN A 147 -14.85 14.09 4.05
N GLN A 148 -14.47 14.96 4.98
CA GLN A 148 -15.26 15.29 6.18
C GLN A 148 -15.13 16.78 6.52
N PRO A 149 -16.11 17.35 7.25
CA PRO A 149 -16.01 18.71 7.77
C PRO A 149 -14.74 18.91 8.61
N ILE A 150 -14.08 20.04 8.44
CA ILE A 150 -12.89 20.46 9.20
C ILE A 150 -13.23 21.74 9.95
N ILE A 151 -12.82 21.82 11.21
CA ILE A 151 -13.14 22.94 12.10
C ILE A 151 -12.06 24.02 11.98
N ASN A 152 -10.78 23.63 12.00
CA ASN A 152 -9.67 24.59 11.96
C ASN A 152 -8.71 24.30 10.80
N TYR A 153 -8.34 25.38 10.10
CA TYR A 153 -7.36 25.39 9.02
C TYR A 153 -6.19 26.27 9.43
N GLN A 154 -5.05 25.66 9.69
CA GLN A 154 -3.80 26.35 9.96
C GLN A 154 -2.94 26.36 8.69
N TRP A 155 -2.82 27.53 8.09
CA TRP A 155 -2.04 27.78 6.88
C TRP A 155 -0.65 28.28 7.23
N ASP A 156 0.34 27.78 6.50
CA ASP A 156 1.69 28.36 6.39
C ASP A 156 1.95 28.59 4.90
N PHE A 157 2.05 29.86 4.51
CA PHE A 157 2.27 30.26 3.12
C PHE A 157 3.76 30.23 2.72
N ALA A 158 4.66 29.82 3.62
CA ALA A 158 6.10 29.79 3.40
C ALA A 158 6.74 31.17 3.11
N ASP A 159 6.07 32.26 3.47
CA ASP A 159 6.57 33.64 3.39
C ASP A 159 6.59 34.36 4.74
N LYS A 160 6.55 33.57 5.83
CA LYS A 160 6.39 33.99 7.23
C LYS A 160 4.97 34.41 7.63
N ASP A 161 4.00 34.34 6.71
CA ASP A 161 2.60 34.48 7.05
C ASP A 161 2.00 33.11 7.42
N THR A 162 1.50 33.03 8.64
CA THR A 162 0.77 31.86 9.15
C THR A 162 -0.57 32.31 9.70
N ARG A 163 -1.64 31.61 9.35
CA ARG A 163 -3.01 32.00 9.73
C ARG A 163 -3.80 30.80 10.20
N ILE A 164 -4.63 31.01 11.21
CA ILE A 164 -5.62 30.02 11.67
C ILE A 164 -7.01 30.60 11.37
N ILE A 165 -7.79 29.88 10.58
CA ILE A 165 -9.14 30.27 10.19
C ILE A 165 -10.11 29.09 10.31
N GLN A 166 -11.41 29.38 10.33
CA GLN A 166 -12.49 28.40 10.35
C GLN A 166 -13.22 28.31 8.99
N SER A 167 -12.55 28.73 7.91
CA SER A 167 -13.06 28.64 6.54
C SER A 167 -12.14 27.79 5.69
N ASP A 168 -12.74 27.02 4.79
CA ASP A 168 -12.08 26.23 3.75
C ASP A 168 -11.47 27.10 2.63
N LYS A 169 -11.69 28.42 2.66
CA LYS A 169 -11.23 29.37 1.65
C LYS A 169 -10.38 30.47 2.25
N ILE A 170 -9.30 30.83 1.56
CA ILE A 170 -8.46 31.96 1.95
C ILE A 170 -7.75 32.58 0.73
N ALA A 171 -7.60 33.90 0.73
CA ALA A 171 -6.77 34.60 -0.23
C ALA A 171 -5.40 34.95 0.36
N HIS A 172 -4.35 34.83 -0.44
CA HIS A 172 -2.99 35.22 -0.07
C HIS A 172 -2.25 35.85 -1.24
N ALA A 173 -1.43 36.87 -0.97
CA ALA A 173 -0.62 37.56 -1.96
C ALA A 173 0.84 37.63 -1.50
N TYR A 174 1.75 37.16 -2.34
CA TYR A 174 3.18 37.12 -2.03
C TYR A 174 3.86 38.45 -2.37
N LYS A 175 4.67 38.98 -1.45
CA LYS A 175 5.37 40.26 -1.63
C LYS A 175 6.65 40.17 -2.48
N LYS A 176 7.09 38.96 -2.82
CA LYS A 176 8.29 38.69 -3.62
C LYS A 176 8.00 37.58 -4.61
N ALA A 177 8.71 37.60 -5.74
CA ALA A 177 8.69 36.48 -6.67
C ALA A 177 9.41 35.26 -6.05
N GLY A 178 8.86 34.07 -6.25
CA GLY A 178 9.43 32.83 -5.73
C GLY A 178 8.48 31.65 -5.88
N VAL A 179 8.99 30.46 -5.55
CA VAL A 179 8.19 29.23 -5.43
C VAL A 179 7.95 28.97 -3.96
N TYR A 180 6.68 28.94 -3.55
CA TYR A 180 6.26 28.80 -2.17
C TYR A 180 5.60 27.45 -1.94
N LYS A 181 6.11 26.69 -0.96
CA LYS A 181 5.53 25.41 -0.55
C LYS A 181 4.50 25.64 0.55
N VAL A 182 3.25 25.86 0.16
CA VAL A 182 2.14 26.06 1.10
C VAL A 182 1.89 24.78 1.89
N VAL A 183 1.76 24.89 3.21
CA VAL A 183 1.44 23.79 4.12
C VAL A 183 0.11 24.09 4.81
N LEU A 184 -0.75 23.08 4.86
CA LEU A 184 -2.00 23.10 5.59
C LEU A 184 -1.98 22.04 6.69
N LYS A 185 -2.30 22.43 7.90
CA LYS A 185 -2.66 21.53 9.00
C LYS A 185 -4.15 21.71 9.32
N VAL A 186 -4.86 20.59 9.45
CA VAL A 186 -6.29 20.57 9.75
C VAL A 186 -6.54 19.80 11.04
N SER A 187 -7.62 20.17 11.73
CA SER A 187 -8.16 19.49 12.92
C SER A 187 -9.65 19.69 13.05
#